data_AF-A0A355M6F9-F1
#
_entry.id   AF-A0A355M6F9-F1
#
_cell.length_a   1.000
_cell.length_b   1.000
_cell.length_c   1.000
_cell.angle_alpha   90.00
_cell.angle_beta   90.00
_cell.angle_gamma   90.00
#
_symmetry.space_group_name_H-M   'P 1'
#
loop_
_entity.id
_entity.type
_entity.pdbx_description
1 polymer ?
#
loop_
_entity_poly.entity_id
_entity_poly.type
_entity_poly.pdbx_seq_one_letter_code
_entity_poly.pdbx_strand_id
1 'polypeptide(L)'
;MLQQNWALIEKSQNGSSIVYFLNDNSIIFDQIEFLSENLAQQQLKNNGFSRYIEDKDVQKFITPPRPPFLKGDHPNGAIYSSGRYWRNIDVKQNVDNCNLNRFVESQKKVYEIALSEIRSGKKRTHWMWYIFPQFKGLGYSETSKIYAIKSLDEAKAYLNHPLLGTRLKEISNELLKLEHVSAYKIFGSPDDLKLRSSMTLFAAIDETSENIFKKVIDKYFKGYTDEQTLRLININSYNK
;
A
#
# COMPACT_ATOMS: atom_id res chain seq x y z
N MET A 1 -23.21 -26.06 14.58
CA MET A 1 -23.18 -24.75 15.24
C MET A 1 -22.29 -23.85 14.40
N LEU A 2 -22.77 -22.69 13.94
CA LEU A 2 -21.91 -21.73 13.23
C LEU A 2 -20.93 -21.16 14.26
N GLN A 3 -19.65 -21.46 14.11
CA GLN A 3 -18.59 -20.92 14.95
C GLN A 3 -18.56 -19.40 14.77
N GLN A 4 -18.61 -18.65 15.87
CA GLN A 4 -18.50 -17.19 15.83
C GLN A 4 -17.08 -16.74 16.15
N ASN A 5 -16.72 -15.62 15.51
CA ASN A 5 -15.50 -14.92 15.78
C ASN A 5 -15.84 -13.62 16.51
N TRP A 6 -15.11 -13.37 17.58
CA TRP A 6 -15.26 -12.23 18.47
C TRP A 6 -14.05 -11.31 18.31
N ALA A 7 -14.23 -10.03 18.59
CA ALA A 7 -13.16 -9.05 18.63
C ALA A 7 -13.19 -8.31 19.96
N LEU A 8 -12.07 -8.34 20.69
CA LEU A 8 -11.88 -7.63 21.95
C LEU A 8 -10.90 -6.49 21.75
N ILE A 9 -11.30 -5.26 22.06
CA ILE A 9 -10.44 -4.08 21.98
C ILE A 9 -9.79 -3.82 23.33
N GLU A 10 -8.46 -3.81 23.38
CA GLU A 10 -7.66 -3.39 24.52
C GLU A 10 -6.98 -2.05 24.22
N LYS A 11 -7.20 -1.05 25.08
CA LYS A 11 -6.57 0.27 24.92
C LYS A 11 -5.15 0.23 25.48
N SER A 12 -4.21 0.76 24.70
CA SER A 12 -2.83 0.96 25.15
C SER A 12 -2.66 2.33 25.79
N GLN A 13 -1.71 2.46 26.73
CA GLN A 13 -1.43 3.69 27.46
C GLN A 13 -0.95 4.85 26.56
N ASN A 14 -0.46 4.55 25.36
CA ASN A 14 0.03 5.50 24.37
C ASN A 14 -1.05 5.99 23.39
N GLY A 15 -2.33 5.66 23.62
CA GLY A 15 -3.44 6.04 22.74
C GLY A 15 -3.71 5.09 21.56
N SER A 16 -2.85 4.09 21.34
CA SER A 16 -3.12 3.01 20.38
C SER A 16 -4.07 1.97 20.96
N SER A 17 -4.53 1.02 20.15
CA SER A 17 -5.40 -0.07 20.60
C SER A 17 -5.03 -1.38 19.93
N ILE A 18 -5.07 -2.46 20.70
CA ILE A 18 -4.87 -3.82 20.19
C ILE A 18 -6.23 -4.47 20.12
N VAL A 19 -6.53 -5.12 19.00
CA VAL A 19 -7.72 -5.95 18.84
C VAL A 19 -7.31 -7.40 18.83
N TYR A 20 -7.88 -8.19 19.73
CA TYR A 20 -7.71 -9.65 19.76
C TYR A 20 -8.94 -10.32 19.14
N PHE A 21 -8.69 -11.25 18.22
CA PHE A 21 -9.74 -12.06 17.62
C PHE A 21 -9.81 -13.41 18.31
N LEU A 22 -10.99 -13.71 18.81
CA LEU A 22 -11.27 -14.84 19.69
C LEU A 22 -12.34 -15.74 19.09
N ASN A 23 -12.24 -17.04 19.31
CA ASN A 23 -13.37 -17.94 19.03
C ASN A 23 -14.28 -18.10 20.27
N ASP A 24 -15.36 -18.86 20.11
CA ASP A 24 -16.33 -19.14 21.17
C ASP A 24 -15.72 -19.83 22.42
N ASN A 25 -14.54 -20.43 22.29
CA ASN A 25 -13.83 -21.10 23.38
C ASN A 25 -12.79 -20.20 24.07
N SER A 26 -12.89 -18.87 23.88
CA SER A 26 -11.95 -17.89 24.45
C SER A 26 -10.50 -18.06 23.96
N ILE A 27 -10.29 -18.69 22.80
CA ILE A 27 -8.96 -18.83 22.19
C ILE A 27 -8.69 -17.62 21.29
N ILE A 28 -7.67 -16.83 21.63
CA ILE A 28 -7.11 -15.77 20.79
C ILE A 28 -6.35 -16.45 19.68
N PHE A 29 -6.83 -16.30 18.44
CA PHE A 29 -6.20 -16.89 17.26
C PHE A 29 -5.56 -15.86 16.34
N ASP A 30 -5.81 -14.57 16.58
CA ASP A 30 -5.22 -13.47 15.80
C ASP A 30 -5.23 -12.16 16.62
N GLN A 31 -4.37 -11.22 16.30
CA GLN A 31 -4.34 -9.89 16.92
C GLN A 31 -3.84 -8.81 15.94
N ILE A 32 -4.30 -7.57 16.10
CA ILE A 32 -3.89 -6.46 15.23
C ILE A 32 -3.85 -5.14 16.01
N GLU A 33 -2.88 -4.27 15.72
CA GLU A 33 -2.75 -2.96 16.36
C GLU A 33 -3.31 -1.84 15.48
N PHE A 34 -4.20 -1.03 16.04
CA PHE A 34 -4.76 0.18 15.46
C PHE A 34 -4.17 1.43 16.13
N LEU A 35 -4.06 2.52 15.38
CA LEU A 35 -3.60 3.82 15.90
C LEU A 35 -4.50 4.42 16.98
N SER A 36 -5.79 4.07 16.99
CA SER A 36 -6.75 4.51 18.00
C SER A 36 -7.91 3.54 18.16
N GLU A 37 -8.59 3.62 19.30
CA GLU A 37 -9.80 2.83 19.58
C GLU A 37 -10.93 3.13 18.60
N ASN A 38 -11.14 4.41 18.27
CA ASN A 38 -12.22 4.82 17.37
C ASN A 38 -12.03 4.19 15.99
N LEU A 39 -10.79 4.18 15.50
CA LEU A 39 -10.44 3.53 14.25
C LEU A 39 -10.67 2.01 14.32
N ALA A 40 -10.27 1.36 15.43
CA ALA A 40 -10.53 -0.07 15.64
C ALA A 40 -12.04 -0.38 15.59
N GLN A 41 -12.87 0.40 16.30
CA GLN A 41 -14.32 0.22 16.33
C GLN A 41 -14.97 0.40 14.96
N GLN A 42 -14.62 1.48 14.25
CA GLN A 42 -15.15 1.74 12.91
C GLN A 42 -14.84 0.60 11.94
N GLN A 43 -13.63 0.05 12.04
CA GLN A 43 -13.13 -0.95 11.11
C GLN A 43 -13.67 -2.34 11.40
N LEU A 44 -13.84 -2.67 12.69
CA LEU A 44 -14.57 -3.85 13.12
C LEU A 44 -16.02 -3.81 12.62
N LYS A 45 -16.69 -2.67 12.75
CA LYS A 45 -18.06 -2.47 12.23
C LYS A 45 -18.12 -2.68 10.71
N ASN A 46 -17.21 -2.09 9.95
CA ASN A 46 -17.12 -2.28 8.50
C ASN A 46 -16.88 -3.75 8.09
N ASN A 47 -16.30 -4.55 8.98
CA ASN A 47 -15.99 -5.97 8.78
C ASN A 47 -16.99 -6.92 9.46
N GLY A 48 -18.16 -6.41 9.85
CA GLY A 48 -19.27 -7.24 10.34
C GLY A 48 -19.17 -7.67 11.82
N PHE A 49 -18.24 -7.13 12.59
CA PHE A 49 -18.12 -7.40 14.04
C PHE A 49 -19.10 -6.61 14.91
N SER A 50 -19.97 -5.78 14.33
CA SER A 50 -20.95 -4.99 15.10
C SER A 50 -22.23 -5.76 15.45
N ARG A 51 -22.46 -6.94 14.84
CA ARG A 51 -23.74 -7.66 14.94
C ARG A 51 -24.18 -7.93 16.38
N TYR A 52 -23.26 -8.39 17.24
CA TYR A 52 -23.58 -8.65 18.65
C TYR A 52 -23.96 -7.38 19.42
N ILE A 53 -23.29 -6.26 19.14
CA ILE A 53 -23.51 -4.99 19.85
C ILE A 53 -24.81 -4.31 19.38
N GLU A 54 -25.15 -4.45 18.10
CA GLU A 54 -26.24 -3.71 17.46
C GLU A 54 -27.59 -4.48 17.45
N ASP A 55 -27.58 -5.81 17.52
CA ASP A 55 -28.79 -6.65 17.46
C ASP A 55 -29.20 -7.17 18.85
N LYS A 56 -30.29 -6.63 19.40
CA LYS A 56 -30.83 -7.01 20.71
C LYS A 56 -31.36 -8.43 20.77
N ASP A 57 -31.81 -8.99 19.65
CA ASP A 57 -32.30 -10.37 19.62
C ASP A 57 -31.11 -11.32 19.65
N VAL A 58 -30.02 -11.00 18.94
CA VAL A 58 -28.76 -11.75 19.03
C VAL A 58 -28.20 -11.79 20.46
N GLN A 59 -28.28 -10.70 21.22
CA GLN A 59 -27.82 -10.64 22.62
C GLN A 59 -28.58 -11.60 23.56
N LYS A 60 -29.79 -12.05 23.19
CA LYS A 60 -30.56 -13.02 23.99
C LYS A 60 -30.06 -14.45 23.81
N PHE A 61 -29.42 -14.75 22.69
CA PHE A 61 -29.07 -16.12 22.29
C PHE A 61 -27.56 -16.38 22.26
N ILE A 62 -26.75 -15.33 22.22
CA ILE A 62 -25.30 -15.41 22.04
C ILE A 62 -24.66 -14.70 23.23
N THR A 63 -23.64 -15.31 23.83
CA THR A 63 -22.90 -14.74 24.97
C THR A 63 -21.44 -14.57 24.58
N PRO A 64 -20.80 -13.43 24.90
CA PRO A 64 -19.40 -13.21 24.60
C PRO A 64 -18.50 -14.16 25.39
N PRO A 65 -17.35 -14.56 24.81
CA PRO A 65 -16.37 -15.39 25.47
C PRO A 65 -15.86 -14.72 26.75
N ARG A 66 -15.67 -15.52 27.80
CA ARG A 66 -15.23 -15.06 29.12
C ARG A 66 -13.78 -15.46 29.38
N PRO A 67 -13.03 -14.67 30.18
CA PRO A 67 -11.67 -15.04 30.57
C PRO A 67 -11.66 -16.37 31.37
N PRO A 68 -10.53 -17.09 31.37
CA PRO A 68 -9.23 -16.71 30.80
C PRO A 68 -9.19 -16.81 29.27
N PHE A 69 -8.56 -15.83 28.62
CA PHE A 69 -8.28 -15.88 27.19
C PHE A 69 -6.96 -16.59 26.95
N LEU A 70 -6.98 -17.63 26.11
CA LEU A 70 -5.82 -18.47 25.83
C LEU A 70 -5.28 -18.17 24.43
N LYS A 71 -3.96 -18.12 24.25
CA LYS A 71 -3.38 -18.03 22.92
C LYS A 71 -3.48 -19.38 22.21
N GLY A 72 -3.85 -19.36 20.94
CA GLY A 72 -3.79 -20.50 20.05
C GLY A 72 -3.60 -20.05 18.60
N ASP A 73 -3.55 -21.01 17.70
CA ASP A 73 -3.39 -20.74 16.27
C ASP A 73 -4.70 -21.04 15.53
N HIS A 74 -4.98 -20.27 14.48
CA HIS A 74 -6.02 -20.62 13.53
C HIS A 74 -5.45 -21.63 12.50
N PRO A 75 -6.17 -22.71 12.11
CA PRO A 75 -5.69 -23.69 11.14
C PRO A 75 -5.33 -23.10 9.77
N ASN A 76 -5.89 -21.93 9.45
CA ASN A 76 -5.62 -21.18 8.21
C ASN A 76 -4.61 -20.02 8.40
N GLY A 77 -3.92 -19.94 9.54
CA GLY A 77 -3.01 -18.85 9.88
C GLY A 77 -3.72 -17.52 10.19
N ALA A 78 -2.97 -16.42 10.17
CA ALA A 78 -3.47 -15.06 10.38
C ALA A 78 -4.60 -14.72 9.39
N ILE A 79 -5.81 -14.45 9.89
CA ILE A 79 -6.99 -14.11 9.07
C ILE A 79 -7.13 -12.60 9.00
N TYR A 80 -7.29 -11.97 10.14
CA TYR A 80 -7.62 -10.57 10.26
C TYR A 80 -6.36 -9.72 10.21
N SER A 81 -5.27 -10.12 10.88
CA SER A 81 -3.98 -9.43 10.74
C SER A 81 -3.34 -9.58 9.35
N SER A 82 -3.90 -10.42 8.47
CA SER A 82 -3.42 -10.58 7.08
C SER A 82 -3.50 -9.32 6.21
N GLY A 83 -4.25 -8.30 6.65
CA GLY A 83 -4.44 -7.06 5.89
C GLY A 83 -5.61 -7.07 4.90
N ARG A 84 -6.10 -8.25 4.50
CA ARG A 84 -7.05 -8.40 3.38
C ARG A 84 -8.44 -7.81 3.62
N TYR A 85 -8.80 -7.60 4.88
CA TYR A 85 -10.14 -7.19 5.31
C TYR A 85 -10.23 -5.69 5.65
N TRP A 86 -9.11 -4.98 5.66
CA TRP A 86 -9.05 -3.60 6.14
C TRP A 86 -8.92 -2.63 4.97
N ARG A 87 -9.95 -1.82 4.70
CA ARG A 87 -9.93 -0.84 3.61
C ARG A 87 -9.38 0.50 4.11
N ASN A 88 -8.36 1.03 3.43
CA ASN A 88 -7.76 2.36 3.65
C ASN A 88 -7.33 2.62 5.11
N ILE A 89 -6.24 2.01 5.60
CA ILE A 89 -5.86 2.25 6.99
C ILE A 89 -4.36 2.17 7.26
N ASP A 90 -3.89 3.17 8.01
CA ASP A 90 -2.76 3.12 8.93
C ASP A 90 -3.00 2.11 10.07
N VAL A 91 -3.04 0.80 9.75
CA VAL A 91 -2.85 -0.25 10.75
C VAL A 91 -1.35 -0.34 11.02
N LYS A 92 -0.94 -0.39 12.29
CA LYS A 92 0.47 -0.44 12.66
C LYS A 92 1.18 -1.76 12.26
N GLN A 93 0.47 -2.67 11.60
CA GLN A 93 0.94 -4.00 11.20
C GLN A 93 0.66 -4.34 9.73
N ASN A 94 1.16 -3.54 8.78
CA ASN A 94 1.22 -4.00 7.38
C ASN A 94 2.41 -3.52 6.56
N VAL A 95 3.46 -3.02 7.21
CA VAL A 95 4.70 -2.69 6.51
C VAL A 95 5.53 -3.97 6.22
N ASP A 96 5.35 -5.04 7.01
CA ASP A 96 6.18 -6.24 6.91
C ASP A 96 5.74 -7.25 5.83
N ASN A 97 4.50 -7.20 5.32
CA ASN A 97 4.00 -8.23 4.38
C ASN A 97 4.14 -7.87 2.88
N CYS A 98 4.55 -6.64 2.55
CA CYS A 98 4.72 -6.21 1.15
C CYS A 98 6.10 -6.59 0.56
N ASN A 99 7.01 -7.17 1.35
CA ASN A 99 8.40 -7.45 0.96
C ASN A 99 9.03 -6.28 0.17
N LEU A 100 8.96 -5.07 0.74
CA LEU A 100 9.55 -3.86 0.14
C LEU A 100 11.08 -3.90 0.14
N ASN A 101 11.67 -4.78 0.96
CA ASN A 101 13.12 -5.00 1.03
C ASN A 101 13.75 -5.28 -0.34
N ARG A 102 13.02 -5.94 -1.27
CA ARG A 102 13.54 -6.14 -2.63
C ARG A 102 13.90 -4.82 -3.34
N PHE A 103 13.10 -3.77 -3.13
CA PHE A 103 13.39 -2.44 -3.67
C PHE A 103 14.56 -1.78 -2.93
N VAL A 104 14.55 -1.85 -1.59
CA VAL A 104 15.61 -1.26 -0.75
C VAL A 104 16.97 -1.83 -1.13
N GLU A 105 17.10 -3.15 -1.16
CA GLU A 105 18.35 -3.85 -1.49
C GLU A 105 18.81 -3.50 -2.91
N SER A 106 17.88 -3.48 -3.88
CA SER A 106 18.22 -3.13 -5.26
C SER A 106 18.69 -1.70 -5.41
N GLN A 107 18.08 -0.76 -4.68
CA GLN A 107 18.43 0.66 -4.75
C GLN A 107 19.76 1.01 -4.05
N LYS A 108 20.24 0.19 -3.09
CA LYS A 108 21.41 0.52 -2.25
C LYS A 108 22.62 1.06 -3.01
N LYS A 109 22.94 0.48 -4.17
CA LYS A 109 24.15 0.83 -4.95
C LYS A 109 23.88 1.62 -6.22
N VAL A 110 22.61 1.78 -6.59
CA VAL A 110 22.22 2.30 -7.91
C VAL A 110 21.38 3.57 -7.83
N TYR A 111 20.84 3.91 -6.65
CA TYR A 111 20.05 5.13 -6.48
C TYR A 111 20.86 6.38 -6.82
N GLU A 112 22.07 6.50 -6.29
CA GLU A 112 22.95 7.64 -6.58
C GLU A 112 23.31 7.74 -8.07
N ILE A 113 23.49 6.59 -8.74
CA ILE A 113 23.74 6.54 -10.18
C ILE A 113 22.51 7.01 -10.95
N ALA A 114 21.32 6.51 -10.61
CA ALA A 114 20.06 6.93 -11.22
C ALA A 114 19.80 8.42 -11.03
N LEU A 115 20.03 8.94 -9.81
CA LEU A 115 19.88 10.34 -9.48
C LEU A 115 20.84 11.23 -10.28
N SER A 116 22.11 10.83 -10.39
CA SER A 116 23.11 11.51 -11.22
C SER A 116 22.73 11.51 -12.70
N GLU A 117 22.26 10.38 -13.23
CA GLU A 117 21.82 10.26 -14.62
C GLU A 117 20.61 11.15 -14.91
N ILE A 118 19.62 11.21 -14.01
CA ILE A 118 18.48 12.11 -14.13
C ILE A 118 18.92 13.57 -14.08
N ARG A 119 19.80 13.95 -13.15
CA ARG A 119 20.37 15.31 -13.09
C ARG A 119 21.10 15.69 -14.38
N SER A 120 21.73 14.73 -15.04
CA SER A 120 22.39 14.93 -16.34
C SER A 120 21.44 14.95 -17.54
N GLY A 121 20.15 14.68 -17.33
CA GLY A 121 19.12 14.65 -18.37
C GLY A 121 19.15 13.43 -19.27
N LYS A 122 19.89 12.37 -18.92
CA LYS A 122 19.97 11.15 -19.72
C LYS A 122 20.22 9.90 -18.87
N LYS A 123 19.25 9.00 -18.88
CA LYS A 123 19.38 7.64 -18.36
C LYS A 123 20.35 6.82 -19.22
N ARG A 124 21.22 6.05 -18.58
CA ARG A 124 22.26 5.23 -19.21
C ARG A 124 22.30 3.81 -18.68
N THR A 125 21.91 3.57 -17.43
CA THR A 125 22.02 2.26 -16.78
C THR A 125 20.67 1.61 -16.47
N HIS A 126 20.70 0.37 -15.97
CA HIS A 126 19.54 -0.50 -15.84
C HIS A 126 18.89 -0.43 -14.46
N TRP A 127 18.12 0.63 -14.18
CA TRP A 127 17.50 0.82 -12.86
C TRP A 127 16.00 1.11 -12.87
N MET A 128 15.37 1.15 -14.05
CA MET A 128 14.01 1.65 -14.20
C MET A 128 13.00 0.95 -13.29
N TRP A 129 13.05 -0.38 -13.21
CA TRP A 129 12.04 -1.20 -12.53
C TRP A 129 11.93 -0.98 -11.03
N TYR A 130 13.03 -0.67 -10.36
CA TYR A 130 13.06 -0.54 -8.90
C TYR A 130 13.24 0.91 -8.43
N ILE A 131 13.44 1.86 -9.34
CA ILE A 131 13.41 3.31 -9.05
C ILE A 131 12.02 3.89 -9.36
N PHE A 132 11.47 3.56 -10.53
CA PHE A 132 10.13 3.94 -10.97
C PHE A 132 9.29 2.66 -11.20
N PRO A 133 8.87 1.98 -10.12
CA PRO A 133 8.13 0.74 -10.24
C PRO A 133 6.72 1.00 -10.82
N GLN A 134 6.21 0.02 -11.56
CA GLN A 134 4.89 0.06 -12.19
C GLN A 134 4.01 -1.06 -11.65
N PHE A 135 2.71 -0.96 -11.88
CA PHE A 135 1.75 -1.97 -11.41
C PHE A 135 1.92 -3.32 -12.13
N LYS A 136 1.61 -4.41 -11.43
CA LYS A 136 1.65 -5.76 -12.00
C LYS A 136 0.76 -5.87 -13.24
N GLY A 137 1.22 -6.61 -14.24
CA GLY A 137 0.50 -6.82 -15.51
C GLY A 137 0.92 -5.89 -16.65
N LEU A 138 1.74 -4.87 -16.39
CA LEU A 138 2.23 -3.95 -17.43
C LEU A 138 3.54 -4.39 -18.09
N GLY A 139 4.34 -5.21 -17.42
CA GLY A 139 5.66 -5.64 -17.91
C GLY A 139 5.75 -7.16 -18.06
N TYR A 140 6.40 -7.61 -19.14
CA TYR A 140 6.50 -9.03 -19.47
C TYR A 140 7.82 -9.67 -19.05
N SER A 141 8.90 -8.89 -18.89
CA SER A 141 10.20 -9.44 -18.47
C SER A 141 10.17 -9.91 -17.02
N GLU A 142 11.00 -10.90 -16.70
CA GLU A 142 11.08 -11.45 -15.35
C GLU A 142 11.41 -10.38 -14.30
N THR A 143 12.38 -9.51 -14.62
CA THR A 143 12.71 -8.34 -13.77
C THR A 143 11.51 -7.41 -13.57
N SER A 144 10.68 -7.20 -14.61
CA SER A 144 9.48 -6.38 -14.48
C SER A 144 8.45 -7.02 -13.55
N LYS A 145 8.32 -8.36 -13.55
CA LYS A 145 7.42 -9.09 -12.67
C LYS A 145 7.90 -9.08 -11.22
N ILE A 146 9.20 -9.26 -10.99
CA ILE A 146 9.82 -9.23 -9.66
C ILE A 146 9.61 -7.88 -8.97
N TYR A 147 9.84 -6.78 -9.70
CA TYR A 147 9.73 -5.41 -9.16
C TYR A 147 8.40 -4.73 -9.44
N ALA A 148 7.41 -5.45 -9.95
CA ALA A 148 6.06 -4.91 -10.06
C ALA A 148 5.47 -4.64 -8.67
N ILE A 149 4.70 -3.57 -8.57
CA ILE A 149 3.81 -3.32 -7.44
C ILE A 149 2.58 -4.21 -7.60
N LYS A 150 2.29 -5.03 -6.59
CA LYS A 150 1.32 -6.13 -6.68
C LYS A 150 -0.09 -5.74 -6.25
N SER A 151 -0.23 -4.66 -5.48
CA SER A 151 -1.52 -4.16 -4.98
C SER A 151 -1.45 -2.66 -4.70
N LEU A 152 -2.61 -2.02 -4.55
CA LEU A 152 -2.70 -0.63 -4.11
C LEU A 152 -2.11 -0.44 -2.70
N ASP A 153 -2.29 -1.41 -1.81
CA ASP A 153 -1.71 -1.36 -0.47
C ASP A 153 -0.18 -1.38 -0.52
N GLU A 154 0.42 -2.18 -1.41
CA GLU A 154 1.86 -2.16 -1.62
C GLU A 154 2.33 -0.83 -2.22
N ALA A 155 1.56 -0.23 -3.12
CA ALA A 155 1.86 1.09 -3.67
C ALA A 155 1.87 2.17 -2.57
N LYS A 156 0.85 2.15 -1.69
CA LYS A 156 0.74 3.04 -0.53
C LYS A 156 1.88 2.81 0.46
N ALA A 157 2.19 1.54 0.76
CA ALA A 157 3.31 1.18 1.63
C ALA A 157 4.66 1.64 1.04
N TYR A 158 4.88 1.48 -0.26
CA TYR A 158 6.08 1.99 -0.95
C TYR A 158 6.20 3.51 -0.82
N LEU A 159 5.09 4.24 -1.04
CA LEU A 159 5.07 5.70 -0.99
C LEU A 159 5.27 6.23 0.45
N ASN A 160 4.72 5.55 1.45
CA ASN A 160 4.84 5.91 2.87
C ASN A 160 6.15 5.42 3.50
N HIS A 161 6.90 4.55 2.81
CA HIS A 161 8.17 4.04 3.32
C HIS A 161 9.20 5.17 3.44
N PRO A 162 9.86 5.35 4.60
CA PRO A 162 10.70 6.51 4.88
C PRO A 162 11.88 6.68 3.91
N LEU A 163 12.43 5.57 3.39
CA LEU A 163 13.45 5.59 2.33
C LEU A 163 12.86 5.65 0.91
N LEU A 164 12.06 4.66 0.51
CA LEU A 164 11.60 4.49 -0.87
C LEU A 164 10.71 5.64 -1.36
N GLY A 165 9.78 6.09 -0.53
CA GLY A 165 8.92 7.23 -0.83
C GLY A 165 9.71 8.52 -0.98
N THR A 166 10.63 8.79 -0.05
CA THR A 166 11.54 9.95 -0.10
C THR A 166 12.36 9.94 -1.38
N ARG A 167 12.97 8.81 -1.73
CA ARG A 167 13.76 8.65 -2.96
C ARG A 167 12.96 8.86 -4.23
N LEU A 168 11.76 8.28 -4.30
CA LEU A 168 10.88 8.44 -5.46
C LEU A 168 10.47 9.90 -5.65
N LYS A 169 10.15 10.62 -4.57
CA LYS A 169 9.85 12.06 -4.60
C LYS A 169 11.07 12.90 -4.98
N GLU A 170 12.25 12.60 -4.42
CA GLU A 170 13.49 13.31 -4.72
C GLU A 170 13.85 13.20 -6.21
N ILE A 171 13.92 11.97 -6.76
CA ILE A 171 14.30 11.81 -8.17
C ILE A 171 13.24 12.37 -9.13
N SER A 172 11.95 12.35 -8.76
CA SER A 172 10.88 13.00 -9.51
C SER A 172 11.03 14.53 -9.50
N ASN A 173 11.47 15.12 -8.38
CA ASN A 173 11.79 16.55 -8.30
C ASN A 173 12.97 16.92 -9.19
N GLU A 174 14.04 16.11 -9.19
CA GLU A 174 15.19 16.35 -10.09
C GLU A 174 14.78 16.27 -11.55
N LEU A 175 13.90 15.33 -11.90
CA LEU A 175 13.33 15.27 -13.24
C LEU A 175 12.58 16.57 -13.59
N LEU A 176 11.75 17.09 -12.69
CA LEU A 176 11.03 18.36 -12.89
C LEU A 176 11.94 19.58 -13.08
N LYS A 177 13.22 19.54 -12.71
CA LYS A 177 14.18 20.63 -12.95
C LYS A 177 14.73 20.67 -14.38
N LEU A 178 14.64 19.57 -15.14
CA LEU A 178 15.21 19.52 -16.49
C LEU A 178 14.40 20.32 -17.50
N GLU A 179 14.99 21.30 -18.17
CA GLU A 179 14.28 22.15 -19.14
C GLU A 179 14.38 21.61 -20.57
N HIS A 180 13.29 21.75 -21.35
CA HIS A 180 13.24 21.49 -22.80
C HIS A 180 13.64 20.07 -23.28
N VAL A 181 13.57 19.05 -22.42
CA VAL A 181 13.84 17.65 -22.78
C VAL A 181 12.58 16.81 -22.62
N SER A 182 12.24 15.98 -23.61
CA SER A 182 11.12 15.03 -23.53
C SER A 182 11.49 13.78 -22.72
N ALA A 183 10.50 13.07 -22.17
CA ALA A 183 10.74 11.80 -21.47
C ALA A 183 11.45 10.79 -22.36
N TYR A 184 11.08 10.70 -23.64
CA TYR A 184 11.76 9.84 -24.61
C TYR A 184 13.25 10.18 -24.75
N LYS A 185 13.64 11.46 -24.75
CA LYS A 185 15.07 11.83 -24.83
C LYS A 185 15.84 11.47 -23.56
N ILE A 186 15.20 11.53 -22.39
CA ILE A 186 15.82 11.22 -21.11
C ILE A 186 15.94 9.70 -20.92
N PHE A 187 14.85 8.97 -21.13
CA PHE A 187 14.73 7.56 -20.77
C PHE A 187 14.88 6.59 -21.95
N GLY A 188 14.56 7.03 -23.17
CA GLY A 188 14.39 6.16 -24.33
C GLY A 188 13.16 5.25 -24.20
N SER A 189 12.82 4.57 -25.29
CA SER A 189 11.80 3.51 -25.26
C SER A 189 12.42 2.17 -24.81
N PRO A 190 11.74 1.36 -23.99
CA PRO A 190 10.37 1.55 -23.47
C PRO A 190 10.30 2.23 -22.09
N ASP A 191 11.40 2.77 -21.58
CA ASP A 191 11.45 3.29 -20.20
C ASP A 191 10.68 4.62 -20.05
N ASP A 192 10.50 5.40 -21.11
CA ASP A 192 9.59 6.56 -21.12
C ASP A 192 8.13 6.18 -20.81
N LEU A 193 7.64 5.06 -21.35
CA LEU A 193 6.31 4.55 -21.06
C LEU A 193 6.21 4.02 -19.62
N LYS A 194 7.25 3.35 -19.12
CA LYS A 194 7.30 2.88 -17.73
C LYS A 194 7.26 4.04 -16.73
N LEU A 195 7.91 5.16 -17.07
CA LEU A 195 7.83 6.37 -16.26
C LEU A 195 6.37 6.84 -16.19
N ARG A 196 5.68 6.92 -17.32
CA ARG A 196 4.26 7.31 -17.35
C ARG A 196 3.40 6.39 -16.49
N SER A 197 3.58 5.07 -16.60
CA SER A 197 2.85 4.08 -15.78
C SER A 197 3.15 4.25 -14.29
N SER A 198 4.42 4.42 -13.92
CA SER A 198 4.84 4.63 -12.53
C SER A 198 4.24 5.92 -11.95
N MET A 199 4.39 7.04 -12.65
CA MET A 199 3.84 8.32 -12.21
C MET A 199 2.31 8.27 -12.12
N THR A 200 1.63 7.60 -13.06
CA THR A 200 0.18 7.41 -13.01
C THR A 200 -0.26 6.65 -11.76
N LEU A 201 0.44 5.56 -11.42
CA LEU A 201 0.16 4.77 -10.22
C LEU A 201 0.27 5.62 -8.95
N PHE A 202 1.41 6.30 -8.77
CA PHE A 202 1.65 7.07 -7.55
C PHE A 202 0.82 8.36 -7.50
N ALA A 203 0.55 9.00 -8.63
CA ALA A 203 -0.37 10.14 -8.70
C ALA A 203 -1.78 9.77 -8.26
N ALA A 204 -2.25 8.55 -8.56
CA ALA A 204 -3.60 8.10 -8.21
C ALA A 204 -3.79 7.79 -6.71
N ILE A 205 -2.71 7.58 -5.96
CA ILE A 205 -2.77 7.22 -4.53
C ILE A 205 -2.19 8.30 -3.61
N ASP A 206 -1.45 9.28 -4.14
CA ASP A 206 -0.91 10.38 -3.36
C ASP A 206 -2.00 11.44 -3.15
N GLU A 207 -2.55 11.47 -1.93
CA GLU A 207 -3.61 12.38 -1.49
C GLU A 207 -3.08 13.77 -1.09
N THR A 208 -1.77 14.02 -1.20
CA THR A 208 -1.20 15.34 -0.87
C THR A 208 -1.63 16.39 -1.90
N SER A 209 -1.84 17.63 -1.41
CA SER A 209 -2.16 18.78 -2.27
C SER A 209 -1.02 19.09 -3.26
N GLU A 210 0.22 18.73 -2.91
CA GLU A 210 1.39 18.88 -3.76
C GLU A 210 1.81 17.56 -4.43
N ASN A 211 0.89 16.98 -5.21
CA ASN A 211 1.13 15.74 -5.93
C ASN A 211 2.18 15.91 -7.04
N ILE A 212 3.43 15.58 -6.69
CA ILE A 212 4.58 15.70 -7.58
C ILE A 212 4.48 14.81 -8.82
N PHE A 213 3.88 13.63 -8.68
CA PHE A 213 3.75 12.67 -9.76
C PHE A 213 2.83 13.22 -10.86
N LYS A 214 1.75 13.90 -10.47
CA LYS A 214 0.90 14.63 -11.40
C LYS A 214 1.67 15.73 -12.14
N LYS A 215 2.51 16.50 -11.44
CA LYS A 215 3.38 17.52 -12.09
C LYS A 215 4.30 16.89 -13.15
N VAL A 216 4.86 15.70 -12.89
CA VAL A 216 5.67 14.96 -13.87
C VAL A 216 4.81 14.55 -15.08
N ILE A 217 3.59 14.05 -14.86
CA ILE A 217 2.65 13.70 -15.93
C ILE A 217 2.30 14.92 -16.79
N ASP A 218 1.99 16.05 -16.16
CA ASP A 218 1.66 17.29 -16.84
C ASP A 218 2.83 17.76 -17.71
N LYS A 219 4.05 17.75 -17.16
CA LYS A 219 5.24 18.21 -17.87
C LYS A 219 5.65 17.31 -19.03
N TYR A 220 5.72 16.00 -18.82
CA TYR A 220 6.32 15.07 -19.78
C TYR A 220 5.33 14.37 -20.70
N PHE A 221 4.07 14.28 -20.26
CA PHE A 221 3.01 13.55 -20.97
C PHE A 221 1.77 14.41 -21.19
N LYS A 222 1.86 15.74 -21.04
CA LYS A 222 0.77 16.70 -21.31
C LYS A 222 -0.51 16.39 -20.51
N GLY A 223 -0.35 15.85 -19.30
CA GLY A 223 -1.49 15.45 -18.46
C GLY A 223 -2.07 14.08 -18.80
N TYR A 224 -1.63 13.42 -19.87
CA TYR A 224 -2.11 12.11 -20.26
C TYR A 224 -1.51 11.03 -19.36
N THR A 225 -2.38 10.41 -18.56
CA THR A 225 -2.07 9.26 -17.70
C THR A 225 -1.99 7.96 -18.51
N ASP A 226 -1.44 6.93 -17.90
CA ASP A 226 -1.42 5.58 -18.47
C ASP A 226 -2.73 4.83 -18.18
N GLU A 227 -3.61 4.74 -19.17
CA GLU A 227 -4.94 4.13 -19.02
C GLU A 227 -4.89 2.68 -18.53
N GLN A 228 -3.89 1.91 -18.96
CA GLN A 228 -3.74 0.53 -18.54
C GLN A 228 -3.40 0.43 -17.04
N THR A 229 -2.57 1.33 -16.52
CA THR A 229 -2.33 1.46 -15.08
C THR A 229 -3.64 1.73 -14.34
N LEU A 230 -4.45 2.70 -14.79
CA LEU A 230 -5.72 3.05 -14.15
C LEU A 230 -6.72 1.88 -14.15
N ARG A 231 -6.84 1.17 -15.27
CA ARG A 231 -7.68 -0.03 -15.39
C ARG A 231 -7.23 -1.12 -14.41
N LEU A 232 -5.93 -1.38 -14.32
CA LEU A 232 -5.39 -2.44 -13.45
C LEU A 232 -5.57 -2.14 -11.95
N ILE A 233 -5.60 -0.87 -11.56
CA ILE A 233 -5.82 -0.47 -10.16
C ILE A 233 -7.30 -0.23 -9.84
N ASN A 234 -8.22 -0.48 -10.78
CA ASN A 234 -9.67 -0.32 -10.61
C ASN A 234 -10.10 1.06 -10.07
N ILE A 235 -9.31 2.10 -10.34
CA ILE A 235 -9.72 3.49 -10.11
C ILE A 235 -10.43 3.93 -11.38
N ASN A 236 -11.76 3.80 -11.38
CA ASN A 236 -12.58 4.37 -12.45
C ASN A 236 -12.31 5.86 -12.51
N SER A 237 -11.95 6.34 -13.70
CA SER A 237 -11.83 7.75 -14.06
C SER A 237 -13.21 8.43 -13.97
N TYR A 238 -13.70 8.68 -12.76
CA TYR A 238 -14.76 9.66 -12.55
C TYR A 238 -14.09 11.01 -12.42
N ASN A 239 -14.05 11.74 -13.53
CA ASN A 239 -14.17 13.20 -13.58
C ASN A 239 -14.53 13.58 -15.02
N LYS A 240 -15.80 13.94 -15.21
CA LYS A 240 -16.30 14.65 -16.39
C LYS A 240 -16.37 16.13 -16.05
#